data_AF-A0A969EU22-F1
#
_entry.id   AF-A0A969EU22-F1
#
_cell.length_a   1.000
_cell.length_b   1.000
_cell.length_c   1.000
_cell.angle_alpha   90.00
_cell.angle_beta   90.00
_cell.angle_gamma   90.00
#
_symmetry.space_group_name_H-M   'P 1'
#
loop_
_entity.id
_entity.type
_entity.pdbx_description
1 polymer ?
#
loop_
_entity_poly.entity_id
_entity_poly.type
_entity_poly.pdbx_seq_one_letter_code
_entity_poly.pdbx_strand_id
1 'polypeptide(L)'
;MTGLILNFPNFGQTREIMQWAHVIHVVAAVIAMVTTIGHMYMALFGVEGALEGMVNGKVDAAWAKQHHDLWYDELREKGVKPEPAVRKDAAVSDGDGLRSAT
;
A
#
# COMPACT_ATOMS: atom_id res chain seq x y z
N MET A 1 -5.15 -17.68 -14.45
CA MET A 1 -5.53 -18.93 -15.15
C MET A 1 -6.03 -18.68 -16.56
N THR A 2 -7.04 -17.82 -16.78
CA THR A 2 -7.56 -17.52 -18.14
C THR A 2 -6.51 -16.94 -19.10
N GLY A 3 -5.51 -16.20 -18.61
CA GLY A 3 -4.43 -15.68 -19.46
C GLY A 3 -3.49 -16.77 -20.01
N LEU A 4 -3.26 -17.85 -19.26
CA LEU A 4 -2.45 -18.98 -19.74
C LEU A 4 -3.19 -19.75 -20.84
N ILE A 5 -4.50 -19.90 -20.68
CA ILE A 5 -5.41 -20.49 -21.68
C ILE A 5 -5.38 -19.67 -22.99
N LEU A 6 -5.40 -18.34 -22.91
CA LEU A 6 -5.32 -17.50 -24.10
C LEU A 6 -3.95 -17.53 -24.80
N ASN A 7 -2.86 -17.67 -24.03
CA ASN A 7 -1.50 -17.60 -24.57
C ASN A 7 -1.02 -18.92 -25.20
N PHE A 8 -1.54 -20.06 -24.75
CA PHE A 8 -1.10 -21.38 -25.22
C PHE A 8 -2.30 -22.25 -25.64
N PRO A 9 -2.71 -22.21 -26.92
CA PRO A 9 -3.85 -22.98 -27.43
C PRO A 9 -3.51 -24.46 -27.68
N ASN A 10 -2.78 -25.10 -26.76
CA ASN A 10 -2.30 -26.48 -26.89
C ASN A 10 -3.12 -27.51 -26.08
N PHE A 11 -4.09 -27.06 -25.28
CA PHE A 11 -4.84 -27.91 -24.34
C PHE A 11 -6.17 -28.45 -24.90
N GLY A 12 -6.30 -28.56 -26.23
CA GLY A 12 -7.56 -29.02 -26.86
C GLY A 12 -8.71 -28.02 -26.74
N GLN A 13 -8.39 -26.72 -26.64
CA GLN A 13 -9.38 -25.67 -26.43
C GLN A 13 -10.25 -25.49 -27.66
N THR A 14 -11.56 -25.68 -27.50
CA THR A 14 -12.54 -25.36 -28.52
C THR A 14 -12.73 -23.85 -28.64
N ARG A 15 -13.28 -23.39 -29.77
CA ARG A 15 -13.57 -21.96 -30.03
C ARG A 15 -14.38 -21.32 -28.91
N GLU A 16 -15.32 -22.06 -28.33
CA GLU A 16 -16.16 -21.60 -27.23
C GLU A 16 -15.34 -21.29 -25.97
N ILE A 17 -14.41 -22.17 -25.60
CA ILE A 17 -13.56 -21.98 -24.41
C ILE A 17 -12.68 -20.74 -24.57
N MET A 18 -12.16 -20.49 -25.77
CA MET A 18 -11.34 -19.29 -26.05
C MET A 18 -12.14 -17.99 -25.91
N GLN A 19 -13.41 -17.98 -26.35
CA GLN A 19 -14.29 -16.82 -26.21
C GLN A 19 -14.60 -16.51 -24.75
N TRP A 20 -14.98 -17.52 -23.97
CA TRP A 20 -15.24 -17.34 -22.53
C TRP A 20 -13.99 -16.95 -21.76
N ALA A 21 -12.84 -17.58 -22.05
CA ALA A 21 -11.58 -17.23 -21.42
C ALA A 21 -11.20 -15.77 -21.69
N HIS A 22 -11.45 -15.26 -22.90
CA HIS A 22 -11.20 -13.86 -23.25
C HIS A 22 -12.07 -12.90 -22.44
N VAL A 23 -13.39 -13.14 -22.41
CA VAL A 23 -14.32 -12.29 -21.65
C VAL A 23 -13.96 -12.25 -20.17
N ILE A 24 -13.73 -13.43 -19.56
CA ILE A 24 -13.36 -13.53 -18.14
C ILE A 24 -12.02 -12.83 -17.88
N HIS A 25 -11.03 -12.99 -18.77
CA HIS A 25 -9.73 -12.37 -18.61
C HIS A 25 -9.79 -10.84 -18.66
N VAL A 26 -10.53 -10.27 -19.62
CA VAL A 26 -10.69 -8.82 -19.75
C VAL A 26 -11.44 -8.24 -18.54
N VAL A 27 -12.52 -8.88 -18.11
CA VAL A 27 -13.28 -8.43 -16.92
C VAL A 27 -12.40 -8.47 -15.67
N ALA A 28 -11.67 -9.56 -15.44
CA ALA A 28 -10.75 -9.67 -14.32
C ALA A 28 -9.62 -8.62 -14.39
N ALA A 29 -9.10 -8.35 -15.59
CA ALA A 29 -8.07 -7.33 -15.80
C ALA A 29 -8.59 -5.92 -15.47
N VAL A 30 -9.83 -5.59 -15.85
CA VAL A 30 -10.46 -4.30 -15.50
C VAL A 30 -10.65 -4.16 -14.00
N ILE A 31 -11.14 -5.20 -13.33
CA ILE A 31 -11.30 -5.19 -11.86
C ILE A 31 -9.93 -5.00 -11.19
N ALA A 32 -8.93 -5.77 -11.60
CA ALA A 32 -7.57 -5.67 -11.06
C ALA A 32 -6.97 -4.28 -11.28
N MET A 33 -7.24 -3.65 -12.43
CA MET A 33 -6.79 -2.28 -12.72
C MET A 33 -7.39 -1.28 -11.74
N VAL A 34 -8.71 -1.31 -11.54
CA VAL A 34 -9.42 -0.42 -10.60
C VAL A 34 -8.93 -0.64 -9.17
N THR A 35 -8.80 -1.89 -8.73
CA THR A 35 -8.28 -2.23 -7.41
C THR A 35 -6.84 -1.76 -7.23
N THR A 36 -5.99 -1.90 -8.24
CA THR A 36 -4.58 -1.46 -8.17
C THR A 36 -4.49 0.06 -8.06
N ILE A 37 -5.28 0.80 -8.84
CA ILE A 37 -5.34 2.27 -8.75
C ILE A 37 -5.82 2.69 -7.35
N GLY A 38 -6.89 2.06 -6.84
CA GLY A 38 -7.39 2.31 -5.49
C GLY A 38 -6.34 2.00 -4.41
N HIS A 39 -5.60 0.90 -4.55
CA HIS A 39 -4.53 0.51 -3.64
C HIS A 39 -3.38 1.52 -3.65
N MET A 40 -2.95 1.97 -4.84
CA MET A 40 -1.92 3.01 -4.98
C MET A 40 -2.37 4.34 -4.36
N TYR A 41 -3.64 4.72 -4.52
CA TYR A 41 -4.18 5.93 -3.90
C TYR A 41 -4.11 5.87 -2.38
N MET A 42 -4.55 4.76 -1.78
CA MET A 42 -4.49 4.58 -0.32
C MET A 42 -3.04 4.56 0.20
N ALA A 43 -2.12 3.95 -0.55
CA ALA A 43 -0.71 3.88 -0.18
C ALA A 43 0.00 5.24 -0.21
N LEU A 44 -0.38 6.13 -1.14
CA LEU A 44 0.27 7.43 -1.33
C LEU A 44 -0.40 8.57 -0.55
N PHE A 45 -1.73 8.59 -0.52
CA PHE A 45 -2.52 9.73 -0.02
C PHE A 45 -3.47 9.35 1.11
N GLY A 46 -3.98 8.11 1.12
CA GLY A 46 -5.04 7.72 2.05
C GLY A 46 -4.59 7.59 3.51
N VAL A 47 -3.31 7.32 3.75
CA VAL A 47 -2.78 7.17 5.10
C VAL A 47 -1.36 7.75 5.18
N GLU A 48 -1.22 8.90 5.83
CA GLU A 48 0.08 9.54 6.07
C GLU A 48 1.02 8.56 6.79
N GLY A 49 2.24 8.37 6.28
CA GLY A 49 3.22 7.42 6.85
C GLY A 49 3.10 5.96 6.39
N ALA A 50 2.02 5.55 5.70
CA ALA A 50 1.87 4.17 5.23
C ALA A 50 2.90 3.78 4.15
N LEU A 51 3.22 4.70 3.24
CA LEU A 51 4.26 4.50 2.23
C LEU A 51 5.64 4.27 2.89
N GLU A 52 5.97 5.06 3.90
CA GLU A 52 7.22 4.93 4.67
C GLU A 52 7.25 3.62 5.46
N GLY A 53 6.10 3.19 5.99
CA GLY A 53 5.91 1.87 6.58
C GLY A 53 6.20 0.73 5.61
N MET A 54 5.71 0.80 4.37
CA MET A 54 5.94 -0.22 3.35
C MET A 54 7.40 -0.28 2.87
N VAL A 55 8.07 0.87 2.74
CA VAL A 55 9.45 0.94 2.22
C VAL A 55 10.49 0.64 3.30
N ASN A 56 10.33 1.23 4.50
CA ASN A 56 11.32 1.10 5.57
C ASN A 56 11.02 -0.06 6.53
N GLY A 57 9.83 -0.67 6.43
CA GLY A 57 9.38 -1.75 7.32
C GLY A 57 9.09 -1.31 8.75
N LYS A 58 9.07 0.01 9.03
CA LYS A 58 8.79 0.60 10.34
C LYS A 58 7.67 1.64 10.22
N VAL A 59 6.68 1.55 11.11
CA VAL A 59 5.58 2.53 11.26
C VAL A 59 5.67 3.21 12.61
N ASP A 60 5.18 4.44 12.71
CA ASP A 60 5.13 5.17 13.97
C ASP A 60 4.03 4.64 14.90
N ALA A 61 4.25 4.78 16.20
CA ALA A 61 3.33 4.31 17.23
C ALA A 61 1.97 5.04 17.21
N ALA A 62 1.94 6.30 16.78
CA ALA A 62 0.71 7.08 16.68
C ALA A 62 -0.18 6.56 15.53
N TRP A 63 0.42 6.29 14.37
CA TRP A 63 -0.25 5.65 13.24
C TRP A 63 -0.76 4.25 13.57
N ALA A 64 0.06 3.42 14.23
CA ALA A 64 -0.32 2.07 14.62
C ALA A 64 -1.56 2.09 15.53
N LYS A 65 -1.63 3.04 16.47
CA LYS A 65 -2.80 3.24 17.32
C LYS A 65 -4.04 3.71 16.54
N GLN A 66 -3.87 4.59 15.55
CA GLN A 66 -5.00 5.16 14.79
C GLN A 66 -5.58 4.20 13.73
N HIS A 67 -4.74 3.41 13.07
CA HIS A 67 -5.14 2.57 11.94
C HIS A 67 -5.17 1.06 12.29
N HIS A 68 -4.45 0.64 13.32
CA HIS A 68 -4.32 -0.77 13.73
C HIS A 68 -4.26 -0.94 15.26
N ASP A 69 -5.24 -0.37 15.97
CA ASP A 69 -5.27 -0.29 17.44
C ASP A 69 -5.07 -1.66 18.14
N LEU A 70 -5.75 -2.70 17.64
CA LEU A 70 -5.61 -4.08 18.15
C LEU A 70 -4.17 -4.60 18.04
N TRP A 71 -3.50 -4.33 16.92
CA TRP A 71 -2.11 -4.74 16.72
C TRP A 71 -1.14 -3.95 17.60
N TYR A 72 -1.44 -2.66 17.84
CA TYR A 72 -0.66 -1.83 18.76
C TYR A 72 -0.75 -2.34 20.20
N ASP A 73 -1.96 -2.70 20.66
CA ASP A 73 -2.15 -3.25 22.00
C ASP A 73 -1.44 -4.61 22.18
N GLU A 74 -1.52 -5.50 21.17
CA GLU A 74 -0.74 -6.75 21.18
C GLU A 74 0.78 -6.51 21.28
N LEU A 75 1.31 -5.49 20.60
CA LEU A 75 2.74 -5.16 20.67
C LEU A 75 3.15 -4.65 22.05
N ARG A 76 2.28 -3.87 22.69
CA ARG A 76 2.49 -3.39 24.07
C ARG A 76 2.47 -4.52 25.08
N GLU A 77 1.52 -5.46 24.94
CA GLU A 77 1.47 -6.66 25.77
C GLU A 77 2.72 -7.54 25.61
N LYS A 78 3.26 -7.61 24.39
CA LYS A 78 4.53 -8.30 24.07
C LYS A 78 5.79 -7.53 24.54
N GLY A 79 5.64 -6.37 25.18
CA GLY A 79 6.74 -5.60 25.74
C GLY A 79 7.59 -4.84 24.70
N VAL A 80 7.10 -4.70 23.46
CA VAL A 80 7.78 -3.93 22.41
C VAL A 80 7.64 -2.44 22.74
N LYS A 81 8.77 -1.79 23.04
CA LYS A 81 8.78 -0.34 23.33
C LYS A 81 8.60 0.43 22.02
N PRO A 82 7.61 1.34 21.93
CA PRO A 82 7.43 2.15 20.73
C PRO A 82 8.64 3.05 20.51
N GLU A 83 9.26 2.95 19.33
CA GLU A 83 10.32 3.88 18.90
C GLU A 83 9.67 5.26 18.64
N PRO A 84 10.25 6.37 19.10
CA PRO A 84 9.62 7.69 18.99
C PRO A 84 9.44 8.07 17.52
N ALA A 85 8.23 8.54 17.17
CA ALA A 85 7.92 9.04 15.84
C ALA A 85 8.91 10.13 15.44
N VAL A 86 9.63 9.94 14.33
CA VAL A 86 10.47 11.00 13.76
C VAL A 86 9.54 12.05 13.18
N ARG A 87 9.18 13.04 14.00
CA ARG A 87 8.49 14.25 13.57
C ARG A 87 9.33 14.99 12.52
N LYS A 88 8.90 14.94 11.26
CA LYS A 88 9.56 15.66 10.16
C LYS A 88 9.43 17.19 10.27
N ASP A 89 8.54 17.69 11.10
CA ASP A 89 8.30 19.11 11.38
C ASP A 89 9.39 19.79 12.26
N ALA A 90 10.23 19.01 12.94
CA ALA A 90 11.32 19.58 13.74
C ALA A 90 12.49 20.12 12.89
N ALA A 91 12.64 19.68 11.64
CA ALA A 91 13.75 20.09 10.77
C ALA A 91 13.51 21.42 10.05
N VAL A 92 12.28 21.93 10.00
CA VAL A 92 11.93 23.17 9.26
C VAL A 92 11.92 24.42 10.13
N SER A 93 11.92 24.28 11.47
CA SER A 93 11.86 25.42 12.40
C SER A 93 13.22 26.02 12.76
N ASP A 94 14.34 25.31 12.52
CA ASP A 94 15.68 25.77 12.90
C ASP A 94 16.30 26.73 11.84
N GLY A 95 15.66 26.89 10.68
CA GLY A 95 16.12 27.74 9.58
C GLY A 95 15.62 29.19 9.58
N ASP A 96 14.65 29.55 10.44
CA ASP A 96 14.01 30.88 10.42
C ASP A 96 14.63 31.88 11.44
N GLY A 97 15.51 31.40 12.33
CA GLY A 97 16.18 32.22 13.33
C GLY A 97 17.34 33.10 12.81
N LEU A 98 17.79 32.90 11.56
CA LEU A 98 18.98 33.56 11.03
C LEU A 98 18.69 34.73 10.06
N ARG A 99 17.42 35.12 9.86
CA ARG A 99 17.03 36.15 8.86
C ARG A 99 16.56 37.48 9.44
N SER A 100 16.68 37.70 10.76
CA SER A 100 16.23 38.93 11.43
C SER A 100 17.36 39.85 11.94
N ALA A 101 18.61 39.64 11.52
CA ALA A 101 19.78 40.35 12.06
C ALA A 101 20.61 41.13 11.00
N THR A 102 19.98 41.64 9.95
CA THR A 102 20.61 42.58 9.01
C THR A 102 19.68 43.71 8.60
#